data_AF-B1A312-F1
#
_entry.id   AF-B1A312-F1
#
_cell.length_a   1.000
_cell.length_b   1.000
_cell.length_c   1.000
_cell.angle_alpha   90.00
_cell.angle_beta   90.00
_cell.angle_gamma   90.00
#
_symmetry.space_group_name_H-M   'P 1'
#
loop_
_entity.id
_entity.type
_entity.pdbx_description
1 polymer ?
#
loop_
_entity_poly.entity_id
_entity_poly.type
_entity_poly.pdbx_seq_one_letter_code
_entity_poly.pdbx_strand_id
1 'polypeptide(L)'
;TVPKLAEKLTLELVHHIERSLPRLEEQIEDKLEQTQAELERYGSGPPSDAAEKLFFLIDKVTAFTQDAISLTTGEDLKCGDKLNVFSALRREFARWNAHLDLSGEKFNKRIEKEVENYEEKYRGRELPGFINYKTFEVMVKEQIKQLEEPAVKRLKEIGDAVRKAFIQLAHSSFIGFPNLIKTAKAKIEAIKQEKESTAESMLRTQFK
;
A
#
# COMPACT_ATOMS: atom_id res chain seq x y z
N THR A 1 -32.11 63.05 30.29
CA THR A 1 -31.61 62.49 29.00
C THR A 1 -31.95 63.47 27.91
N VAL A 2 -31.00 63.90 27.07
CA VAL A 2 -31.30 64.88 26.00
C VAL A 2 -32.09 64.14 24.90
N PRO A 3 -33.38 64.45 24.66
CA PRO A 3 -34.26 63.63 23.81
C PRO A 3 -33.72 63.45 22.38
N LYS A 4 -33.14 64.52 21.84
CA LYS A 4 -32.56 64.54 20.48
C LYS A 4 -31.35 63.63 20.31
N LEU A 5 -30.61 63.35 21.38
CA LEU A 5 -29.46 62.44 21.33
C LEU A 5 -29.93 60.98 21.24
N ALA A 6 -30.92 60.61 22.05
CA ALA A 6 -31.48 59.27 22.04
C ALA A 6 -32.09 58.96 20.66
N GLU A 7 -32.88 59.88 20.11
CA GLU A 7 -33.53 59.74 18.80
C GLU A 7 -32.51 59.57 17.67
N LYS A 8 -31.42 60.36 17.68
CA LYS A 8 -30.35 60.25 16.68
C LYS A 8 -29.55 58.95 16.79
N LEU A 9 -29.24 58.51 18.02
CA LEU A 9 -28.55 57.23 18.25
C LEU A 9 -29.41 56.04 17.81
N THR A 10 -30.73 56.10 18.02
CA THR A 10 -31.65 55.05 17.53
C THR A 10 -31.68 54.99 16.01
N LEU A 11 -31.76 56.14 15.33
CA LEU A 11 -31.73 56.20 13.86
C LEU A 11 -30.42 55.63 13.28
N GLU A 12 -29.28 56.05 13.83
CA GLU A 12 -27.97 55.55 13.38
C GLU A 12 -27.81 54.05 13.64
N LEU A 13 -28.32 53.55 14.77
CA LEU A 13 -28.29 52.11 15.09
C LEU A 13 -29.14 51.31 14.09
N VAL A 14 -30.37 51.76 13.79
CA VAL A 14 -31.25 51.08 12.82
C VAL A 14 -30.59 51.07 11.44
N HIS A 15 -30.08 52.21 10.98
CA HIS A 15 -29.38 52.30 9.69
C HIS A 15 -28.15 51.38 9.64
N HIS A 16 -27.39 51.29 10.74
CA HIS A 16 -26.25 50.39 10.83
C HIS A 16 -26.67 48.91 10.78
N ILE A 17 -27.77 48.54 11.43
CA ILE A 17 -28.33 47.18 11.38
C ILE A 17 -28.75 46.82 9.96
N GLU A 18 -29.52 47.68 9.29
CA GLU A 18 -29.95 47.47 7.89
C GLU A 18 -28.77 47.28 6.95
N ARG A 19 -27.73 48.10 7.11
CA ARG A 19 -26.52 48.02 6.28
C ARG A 19 -25.64 46.81 6.59
N SER A 20 -25.67 46.31 7.84
CA SER A 20 -24.84 45.18 8.27
C SER A 20 -25.50 43.82 8.03
N LEU A 21 -26.83 43.78 7.92
CA LEU A 21 -27.62 42.56 7.73
C LEU A 21 -27.19 41.71 6.53
N PRO A 22 -27.03 42.25 5.30
CA PRO A 22 -26.62 41.44 4.14
C PRO A 22 -25.26 40.78 4.32
N ARG A 23 -24.30 41.51 4.92
CA ARG A 23 -22.96 40.96 5.21
C ARG A 23 -23.02 39.90 6.31
N LEU A 24 -23.90 40.07 7.30
CA LEU A 24 -24.08 39.09 8.37
C LEU A 24 -24.71 37.80 7.83
N GLU A 25 -25.66 37.92 6.90
CA GLU A 25 -26.27 36.79 6.20
C GLU A 25 -25.23 35.98 5.41
N GLU A 26 -24.42 36.66 4.58
CA GLU A 26 -23.30 36.05 3.86
C GLU A 26 -22.33 35.30 4.80
N GLN A 27 -21.95 35.93 5.92
CA GLN A 27 -21.08 35.29 6.91
C GLN A 27 -21.69 34.08 7.61
N ILE A 28 -23.02 34.08 7.80
CA ILE A 28 -23.73 32.94 8.38
C ILE A 28 -23.77 31.80 7.36
N GLU A 29 -24.07 32.10 6.09
CA GLU A 29 -24.14 31.13 5.02
C GLU A 29 -22.76 30.47 4.77
N ASP A 30 -21.69 31.25 4.68
CA ASP A 30 -20.32 30.76 4.55
C ASP A 30 -19.92 29.83 5.71
N LYS A 31 -20.21 30.24 6.95
CA LYS A 31 -19.92 29.42 8.13
C LYS A 31 -20.76 28.16 8.17
N LEU A 32 -22.00 28.24 7.72
CA LEU A 32 -22.90 27.10 7.67
C LEU A 32 -22.40 26.08 6.64
N GLU A 33 -22.01 26.53 5.45
CA GLU A 33 -21.40 25.68 4.42
C GLU A 33 -20.10 25.03 4.92
N GLN A 34 -19.22 25.79 5.57
CA GLN A 34 -18.00 25.26 6.17
C GLN A 34 -18.30 24.19 7.24
N THR A 35 -19.25 24.46 8.13
CA THR A 35 -19.63 23.54 9.21
C THR A 35 -20.30 22.28 8.66
N GLN A 36 -21.13 22.42 7.62
CA GLN A 36 -21.77 21.31 6.93
C GLN A 36 -20.72 20.39 6.28
N ALA A 37 -19.74 20.97 5.58
CA ALA A 37 -18.65 20.22 4.97
C ALA A 37 -17.78 19.49 6.02
N GLU A 38 -17.53 20.10 7.18
CA GLU A 38 -16.85 19.43 8.29
C GLU A 38 -17.69 18.28 8.86
N LEU A 39 -19.00 18.47 9.03
CA LEU A 39 -19.91 17.45 9.56
C LEU A 39 -19.98 16.22 8.63
N GLU A 40 -20.06 16.44 7.33
CA GLU A 40 -20.05 15.36 6.33
C GLU A 40 -18.75 14.53 6.39
N ARG A 41 -17.60 15.17 6.65
CA ARG A 41 -16.32 14.48 6.82
C ARG A 41 -16.27 13.59 8.07
N TYR A 42 -16.96 13.96 9.14
CA TYR A 42 -17.03 13.14 10.35
C TYR A 42 -17.98 11.95 10.22
N GLY A 43 -18.95 12.05 9.30
CA GLY A 43 -19.93 10.99 9.02
C GLY A 43 -20.89 10.73 10.19
N SER A 44 -21.71 9.69 10.05
CA SER A 44 -22.60 9.25 11.12
C SER A 44 -21.79 8.52 12.20
N GLY A 45 -21.85 9.05 13.42
CA GLY A 45 -21.32 8.38 14.60
C GLY A 45 -22.05 7.06 14.89
N PRO A 46 -21.50 6.21 15.77
CA PRO A 46 -22.16 4.97 16.14
C PRO A 46 -23.54 5.26 16.77
N PRO A 47 -24.57 4.45 16.47
CA PRO A 47 -25.88 4.56 17.12
C PRO A 47 -25.80 4.48 18.64
N SER A 48 -26.81 4.95 19.36
CA SER A 48 -26.81 4.86 20.83
C SER A 48 -27.19 3.47 21.34
N ASP A 49 -28.12 2.80 20.65
CA ASP A 49 -28.61 1.46 20.98
C ASP A 49 -27.55 0.37 20.75
N ALA A 50 -27.56 -0.65 21.60
CA ALA A 50 -26.56 -1.73 21.54
C ALA A 50 -26.73 -2.66 20.34
N ALA A 51 -27.96 -2.95 19.92
CA ALA A 51 -28.22 -3.77 18.74
C ALA A 51 -27.86 -3.00 17.46
N GLU A 52 -28.23 -1.73 17.39
CA GLU A 52 -27.85 -0.86 16.25
C GLU A 52 -26.33 -0.67 16.13
N LYS A 53 -25.59 -0.57 17.25
CA LYS A 53 -24.11 -0.56 17.25
C LYS A 53 -23.51 -1.81 16.62
N LEU A 54 -24.12 -2.98 16.84
CA LEU A 54 -23.65 -4.23 16.25
C LEU A 54 -23.79 -4.21 14.73
N PHE A 55 -24.96 -3.79 14.22
CA PHE A 55 -25.18 -3.64 12.78
C PHE A 55 -24.22 -2.62 12.16
N PHE A 56 -24.03 -1.46 12.81
CA PHE A 56 -23.06 -0.46 12.37
C PHE A 56 -21.64 -1.02 12.25
N LEU A 57 -21.21 -1.82 13.23
CA LEU A 57 -19.89 -2.46 13.18
C LEU A 57 -19.80 -3.49 12.03
N ILE A 58 -20.85 -4.30 11.83
CA ILE A 58 -20.93 -5.26 10.72
C ILE A 58 -20.79 -4.54 9.39
N ASP A 59 -21.50 -3.43 9.18
CA ASP A 59 -21.44 -2.64 7.95
C ASP A 59 -20.03 -2.08 7.71
N LYS A 60 -19.41 -1.51 8.75
CA LYS A 60 -18.02 -0.99 8.67
C LYS A 60 -17.01 -2.09 8.32
N VAL A 61 -17.11 -3.25 8.97
CA VAL A 61 -16.21 -4.38 8.70
C VAL A 61 -16.46 -4.97 7.32
N THR A 62 -17.71 -5.05 6.87
CA THR A 62 -18.09 -5.52 5.54
C THR A 62 -17.54 -4.59 4.46
N ALA A 63 -17.67 -3.28 4.64
CA ALA A 63 -17.10 -2.29 3.73
C ALA A 63 -15.58 -2.40 3.65
N PHE A 64 -14.89 -2.47 4.79
CA PHE A 64 -13.44 -2.69 4.83
C PHE A 64 -13.02 -3.99 4.12
N THR A 65 -13.79 -5.07 4.30
CA THR A 65 -13.51 -6.36 3.65
C THR A 65 -13.70 -6.27 2.14
N GLN A 66 -14.72 -5.56 1.67
CA GLN A 66 -14.93 -5.35 0.24
C GLN A 66 -13.81 -4.50 -0.37
N ASP A 67 -13.37 -3.43 0.30
CA ASP A 67 -12.24 -2.62 -0.15
C ASP A 67 -10.93 -3.42 -0.12
N ALA A 68 -10.74 -4.29 0.87
CA ALA A 68 -9.60 -5.20 0.94
C ALA A 68 -9.57 -6.19 -0.24
N ILE A 69 -10.73 -6.72 -0.65
CA ILE A 69 -10.86 -7.57 -1.85
C ILE A 69 -10.60 -6.73 -3.12
N SER A 70 -11.15 -5.52 -3.19
CA SER A 70 -10.95 -4.63 -4.34
C SER A 70 -9.46 -4.26 -4.51
N LEU A 71 -8.74 -4.09 -3.39
CA LEU A 71 -7.30 -3.87 -3.38
C LEU A 71 -6.52 -5.06 -3.95
N THR A 72 -6.99 -6.30 -3.75
CA THR A 72 -6.33 -7.50 -4.29
C THR A 72 -6.70 -7.79 -5.74
N THR A 73 -7.81 -7.26 -6.25
CA THR A 73 -8.17 -7.32 -7.69
C THR A 73 -7.62 -6.13 -8.48
N GLY A 74 -7.26 -5.04 -7.80
CA GLY A 74 -6.74 -3.82 -8.42
C GLY A 74 -7.85 -2.89 -8.92
N GLU A 75 -9.06 -3.04 -8.37
CA GLU A 75 -10.23 -2.21 -8.62
C GLU A 75 -10.22 -0.96 -7.72
N ASP A 76 -11.02 0.04 -8.09
CA ASP A 76 -11.13 1.28 -7.31
C ASP A 76 -11.76 1.03 -5.94
N LEU A 77 -11.21 1.70 -4.92
CA LEU A 77 -11.65 1.57 -3.53
C LEU A 77 -12.85 2.48 -3.24
N LYS A 78 -13.81 1.98 -2.44
CA LYS A 78 -14.95 2.78 -2.00
C LYS A 78 -14.56 3.84 -0.96
N CYS A 79 -13.44 3.66 -0.26
CA CYS A 79 -12.94 4.66 0.69
C CYS A 79 -12.37 5.93 0.04
N GLY A 80 -12.30 6.00 -1.30
CA GLY A 80 -11.84 7.18 -2.05
C GLY A 80 -10.31 7.32 -2.17
N ASP A 81 -9.53 6.47 -1.50
CA ASP A 81 -8.08 6.45 -1.66
C ASP A 81 -7.66 5.74 -2.95
N LYS A 82 -6.75 6.36 -3.71
CA LYS A 82 -6.10 5.73 -4.87
C LYS A 82 -4.94 4.84 -4.42
N LEU A 83 -5.24 3.77 -3.68
CA LEU A 83 -4.25 2.76 -3.30
C LEU A 83 -4.16 1.72 -4.41
N ASN A 84 -2.95 1.54 -4.97
CA ASN A 84 -2.71 0.51 -5.98
C ASN A 84 -1.44 -0.29 -5.65
N VAL A 85 -1.66 -1.48 -5.06
CA VAL A 85 -0.59 -2.44 -4.72
C VAL A 85 0.10 -2.98 -5.97
N PHE A 86 -0.63 -3.20 -7.05
CA PHE A 86 -0.07 -3.78 -8.29
C PHE A 86 1.02 -2.90 -8.91
N SER A 87 0.90 -1.58 -8.81
CA SER A 87 1.95 -0.67 -9.29
C SER A 87 3.28 -0.91 -8.56
N ALA A 88 3.23 -1.13 -7.24
CA ALA A 88 4.40 -1.43 -6.43
C ALA A 88 4.94 -2.84 -6.72
N LEU A 89 4.04 -3.83 -6.82
CA LEU A 89 4.41 -5.21 -7.16
C LEU A 89 5.11 -5.29 -8.53
N ARG A 90 4.52 -4.68 -9.57
CA ARG A 90 5.11 -4.67 -10.92
C ARG A 90 6.51 -4.08 -10.93
N ARG A 91 6.75 -3.02 -10.15
CA ARG A 91 8.08 -2.43 -10.02
C ARG A 91 9.07 -3.38 -9.36
N GLU A 92 8.68 -4.08 -8.29
CA GLU A 92 9.57 -5.06 -7.65
C GLU A 92 9.84 -6.29 -8.54
N PHE A 93 8.84 -6.78 -9.27
CA PHE A 93 9.03 -7.84 -10.25
C PHE A 93 9.89 -7.40 -11.43
N ALA A 94 9.76 -6.18 -11.93
CA ALA A 94 10.64 -5.64 -12.97
C ALA A 94 12.10 -5.57 -12.49
N ARG A 95 12.33 -5.17 -11.23
CA ARG A 95 13.66 -5.19 -10.62
C ARG A 95 14.21 -6.62 -10.47
N TRP A 96 13.35 -7.58 -10.17
CA TRP A 96 13.73 -8.99 -10.13
C TRP A 96 14.13 -9.50 -11.52
N ASN A 97 13.35 -9.18 -12.55
CA ASN A 97 13.69 -9.56 -13.93
C ASN A 97 15.06 -8.99 -14.36
N ALA A 98 15.29 -7.69 -14.12
CA ALA A 98 16.57 -7.07 -14.44
C ALA A 98 17.74 -7.72 -13.66
N HIS A 99 17.51 -8.18 -12.43
CA HIS A 99 18.52 -8.92 -11.67
C HIS A 99 18.81 -10.28 -12.30
N LEU A 100 17.79 -11.00 -12.76
CA LEU A 100 17.96 -12.26 -13.48
C LEU A 100 18.71 -12.07 -14.80
N ASP A 101 18.37 -11.05 -15.58
CA ASP A 101 19.03 -10.74 -16.86
C ASP A 101 20.54 -10.50 -16.64
N LEU A 102 20.89 -9.63 -15.68
CA LEU A 102 22.29 -9.36 -15.31
C LEU A 102 23.01 -10.59 -14.77
N SER A 103 22.31 -11.44 -14.03
CA SER A 103 22.88 -12.68 -13.50
C SER A 103 23.14 -13.69 -14.62
N GLY A 104 22.23 -13.80 -15.59
CA GLY A 104 22.38 -14.62 -16.80
C GLY A 104 23.55 -14.18 -17.67
N GLU A 105 23.71 -12.88 -17.91
CA GLU A 105 24.86 -12.35 -18.66
C GLU A 105 26.20 -12.67 -17.97
N LYS A 106 26.26 -12.53 -16.64
CA LYS A 106 27.45 -12.89 -15.85
C LYS A 106 27.74 -14.39 -15.91
N PHE A 107 26.69 -15.21 -15.88
CA PHE A 107 26.82 -16.65 -15.98
C PHE A 107 27.35 -17.07 -17.35
N ASN A 108 26.83 -16.50 -18.45
CA ASN A 108 27.32 -16.77 -19.81
C ASN A 108 28.81 -16.43 -19.95
N LYS A 109 29.25 -15.26 -19.46
CA LYS A 109 30.68 -14.88 -19.46
C LYS A 109 31.54 -15.84 -18.63
N ARG A 110 31.01 -16.36 -17.52
CA ARG A 110 31.70 -17.38 -16.70
C ARG A 110 31.83 -18.69 -17.46
N ILE A 111 30.78 -19.11 -18.17
CA ILE A 111 30.79 -20.33 -19.00
C ILE A 111 31.82 -20.21 -20.13
N GLU A 112 31.82 -19.11 -20.87
CA GLU A 112 32.79 -18.85 -21.95
C GLU A 112 34.23 -18.97 -21.44
N LYS A 113 34.53 -18.35 -20.29
CA LYS A 113 35.86 -18.44 -19.66
C LYS A 113 36.21 -19.85 -19.22
N GLU A 114 35.25 -20.61 -18.69
CA GLU A 114 35.48 -21.98 -18.26
C GLU A 114 35.72 -22.92 -19.46
N VAL A 115 35.01 -22.71 -20.57
CA VAL A 115 35.22 -23.41 -21.84
C VAL A 115 36.64 -23.14 -22.35
N GLU A 116 37.07 -21.88 -22.39
CA GLU A 116 38.42 -21.49 -22.83
C GLU A 116 39.51 -22.18 -21.98
N ASN A 117 39.40 -22.11 -20.65
CA ASN A 117 40.33 -22.79 -19.73
C ASN A 117 40.34 -24.31 -19.92
N TYR A 118 39.18 -24.92 -20.18
CA TYR A 118 39.05 -26.36 -20.37
C TYR A 118 39.70 -26.81 -21.68
N GLU A 119 39.49 -26.05 -22.76
CA GLU A 119 40.11 -26.29 -24.06
C GLU A 119 41.64 -26.20 -24.00
N GLU A 120 42.20 -25.20 -23.31
CA GLU A 120 43.64 -25.08 -23.13
C GLU A 120 44.24 -26.28 -22.37
N LYS A 121 43.56 -26.74 -21.33
CA LYS A 121 44.07 -27.77 -20.40
C LYS A 121 43.94 -29.19 -20.95
N TYR A 122 42.91 -29.48 -21.75
CA TYR A 122 42.60 -30.83 -22.23
C TYR A 122 42.68 -30.98 -23.76
N ARG A 123 43.36 -30.03 -24.42
CA ARG A 123 43.54 -30.01 -25.88
C ARG A 123 44.03 -31.35 -26.42
N GLY A 124 43.31 -31.90 -27.40
CA GLY A 124 43.66 -33.14 -28.09
C GLY A 124 43.18 -34.44 -27.44
N ARG A 125 42.47 -34.39 -26.30
CA ARG A 125 41.75 -35.55 -25.74
C ARG A 125 40.25 -35.54 -26.00
N GLU A 126 39.64 -34.37 -26.12
CA GLU A 126 38.18 -34.19 -26.25
C GLU A 126 37.83 -33.26 -27.43
N LEU A 127 36.56 -33.26 -27.83
CA LEU A 127 36.05 -32.40 -28.90
C LEU A 127 36.10 -30.92 -28.50
N PRO A 128 36.59 -30.02 -29.37
CA PRO A 128 36.57 -28.57 -29.14
C PRO A 128 35.14 -28.05 -28.89
N GLY A 129 34.99 -27.08 -27.98
CA GLY A 129 33.73 -26.40 -27.67
C GLY A 129 32.85 -27.06 -26.61
N PHE A 130 33.22 -28.23 -26.08
CA PHE A 130 32.40 -28.96 -25.11
C PHE A 130 33.15 -29.16 -23.78
N ILE A 131 32.63 -28.54 -22.72
CA ILE A 131 33.02 -28.88 -21.34
C ILE A 131 32.35 -30.18 -20.91
N ASN A 132 32.97 -30.88 -19.97
CA ASN A 132 32.35 -32.05 -19.34
C ASN A 132 30.98 -31.66 -18.74
N TYR A 133 29.95 -32.44 -19.06
CA TYR A 133 28.59 -32.23 -18.58
C TYR A 133 28.51 -32.07 -17.06
N LYS A 134 29.29 -32.84 -16.29
CA LYS A 134 29.32 -32.73 -14.81
C LYS A 134 29.83 -31.36 -14.35
N THR A 135 30.80 -30.78 -15.05
CA THR A 135 31.31 -29.44 -14.74
C THR A 135 30.24 -28.40 -15.01
N PHE A 136 29.57 -28.48 -16.17
CA PHE A 136 28.46 -27.59 -16.49
C PHE A 136 27.32 -27.71 -15.47
N GLU A 137 26.93 -28.93 -15.09
CA GLU A 137 25.90 -29.19 -14.09
C GLU A 137 26.24 -28.53 -12.74
N VAL A 138 27.49 -28.64 -12.28
CA VAL A 138 27.95 -27.98 -11.04
C VAL A 138 27.84 -26.46 -11.17
N MET A 139 28.26 -25.88 -12.29
CA MET A 139 28.17 -24.43 -12.53
C MET A 139 26.72 -23.94 -12.53
N VAL A 140 25.80 -24.66 -13.18
CA VAL A 140 24.37 -24.32 -13.18
C VAL A 140 23.79 -24.41 -11.78
N LYS A 141 24.12 -25.46 -11.00
CA LYS A 141 23.68 -25.59 -9.61
C LYS A 141 24.18 -24.45 -8.73
N GLU A 142 25.43 -24.03 -8.88
CA GLU A 142 25.98 -22.87 -8.17
C GLU A 142 25.24 -21.58 -8.54
N GLN A 143 24.94 -21.38 -9.82
CA GLN A 143 24.20 -20.22 -10.31
C GLN A 143 22.78 -20.17 -9.73
N ILE A 144 22.06 -21.29 -9.71
CA ILE A 144 20.72 -21.39 -9.12
C ILE A 144 20.79 -21.07 -7.62
N LYS A 145 21.78 -21.61 -6.90
CA LYS A 145 21.97 -21.36 -5.47
C LYS A 145 22.23 -19.88 -5.16
N GLN A 146 22.94 -19.15 -6.03
CA GLN A 146 23.18 -17.72 -5.85
C GLN A 146 21.92 -16.86 -5.97
N LEU A 147 20.87 -17.36 -6.62
CA LEU A 147 19.60 -16.65 -6.80
C LEU A 147 18.63 -16.82 -5.62
N GLU A 148 18.85 -17.79 -4.73
CA GLU A 148 17.96 -18.10 -3.60
C GLU A 148 17.80 -16.91 -2.64
N GLU A 149 18.92 -16.40 -2.10
CA GLU A 149 18.88 -15.29 -1.12
C GLU A 149 18.35 -13.97 -1.71
N PRO A 150 18.74 -13.55 -2.94
CA PRO A 150 18.09 -12.44 -3.62
C PRO A 150 16.57 -12.60 -3.79
N ALA A 151 16.09 -13.80 -4.09
CA ALA A 151 14.65 -14.06 -4.23
C ALA A 151 13.91 -13.91 -2.89
N VAL A 152 14.48 -14.45 -1.80
CA VAL A 152 13.92 -14.30 -0.44
C VAL A 152 13.88 -12.83 -0.03
N LYS A 153 14.92 -12.06 -0.35
CA LYS A 153 14.93 -10.61 -0.10
C LYS A 153 13.79 -9.90 -0.84
N ARG A 154 13.55 -10.24 -2.11
CA ARG A 154 12.45 -9.65 -2.90
C ARG A 154 11.08 -10.01 -2.35
N LEU A 155 10.89 -11.25 -1.89
CA LEU A 155 9.66 -11.67 -1.21
C LEU A 155 9.35 -10.77 -0.01
N LYS A 156 10.36 -10.46 0.82
CA LYS A 156 10.19 -9.59 2.00
C LYS A 156 9.84 -8.15 1.61
N GLU A 157 10.50 -7.60 0.58
CA GLU A 157 10.18 -6.26 0.05
C GLU A 157 8.74 -6.18 -0.47
N ILE A 158 8.27 -7.22 -1.16
CA ILE A 158 6.88 -7.35 -1.61
C ILE A 158 5.92 -7.45 -0.41
N GLY A 159 6.23 -8.29 0.57
CA GLY A 159 5.44 -8.43 1.80
C GLY A 159 5.27 -7.11 2.53
N ASP A 160 6.32 -6.29 2.59
CA ASP A 160 6.27 -4.96 3.17
C ASP A 160 5.45 -3.95 2.36
N ALA A 161 5.50 -4.02 1.04
CA ALA A 161 4.67 -3.17 0.18
C ALA A 161 3.18 -3.46 0.37
N VAL A 162 2.82 -4.74 0.38
CA VAL A 162 1.44 -5.20 0.64
C VAL A 162 0.99 -4.76 2.03
N ARG A 163 1.81 -5.00 3.07
CA ARG A 163 1.52 -4.58 4.44
C ARG A 163 1.22 -3.08 4.54
N LYS A 164 2.05 -2.24 3.92
CA LYS A 164 1.84 -0.78 3.95
C LYS A 164 0.50 -0.37 3.35
N ALA A 165 0.10 -0.97 2.23
CA ALA A 165 -1.17 -0.68 1.60
C ALA A 165 -2.37 -1.10 2.47
N PHE A 166 -2.34 -2.29 3.07
CA PHE A 166 -3.39 -2.73 4.00
C PHE A 166 -3.47 -1.88 5.27
N ILE A 167 -2.34 -1.38 5.77
CA ILE A 167 -2.32 -0.44 6.90
C ILE A 167 -2.96 0.90 6.51
N GLN A 168 -2.67 1.41 5.31
CA GLN A 168 -3.28 2.64 4.79
C GLN A 168 -4.79 2.46 4.60
N LEU A 169 -5.22 1.32 4.05
CA LEU A 169 -6.64 0.98 3.93
C LEU A 169 -7.33 0.95 5.31
N ALA A 170 -6.72 0.32 6.31
CA ALA A 170 -7.27 0.31 7.67
C ALA A 170 -7.37 1.72 8.28
N HIS A 171 -6.49 2.64 7.89
CA HIS A 171 -6.53 4.04 8.31
C HIS A 171 -7.70 4.80 7.69
N SER A 172 -7.95 4.64 6.39
CA SER A 172 -9.06 5.31 5.72
C SER A 172 -10.42 4.70 6.02
N SER A 173 -10.52 3.39 6.22
CA SER A 173 -11.81 2.73 6.51
C SER A 173 -12.29 2.95 7.96
N PHE A 174 -11.38 3.10 8.93
CA PHE A 174 -11.72 3.18 10.36
C PHE A 174 -11.39 4.54 10.99
N ILE A 175 -11.48 5.63 10.22
CA ILE A 175 -11.32 7.00 10.72
C ILE A 175 -12.27 7.23 11.92
N GLY A 176 -11.76 7.82 12.99
CA GLY A 176 -12.51 8.03 14.24
C GLY A 176 -12.56 6.83 15.19
N PHE A 177 -12.06 5.65 14.79
CA PHE A 177 -12.08 4.42 15.59
C PHE A 177 -10.66 3.87 15.88
N PRO A 178 -9.88 4.51 16.78
CA PRO A 178 -8.48 4.15 17.01
C PRO A 178 -8.26 2.71 17.50
N ASN A 179 -9.20 2.18 18.28
CA ASN A 179 -9.13 0.80 18.77
C ASN A 179 -9.35 -0.23 17.65
N LEU A 180 -10.23 0.06 16.69
CA LEU A 180 -10.42 -0.77 15.50
C LEU A 180 -9.19 -0.72 14.60
N ILE A 181 -8.63 0.47 14.37
CA ILE A 181 -7.37 0.63 13.63
C ILE A 181 -6.25 -0.21 14.27
N LYS A 182 -6.09 -0.13 15.60
CA LYS A 182 -5.05 -0.88 16.32
C LYS A 182 -5.24 -2.39 16.15
N THR A 183 -6.49 -2.86 16.28
CA THR A 183 -6.83 -4.28 16.12
C THR A 183 -6.60 -4.76 14.69
N ALA A 184 -7.03 -3.98 13.69
CA ALA A 184 -6.81 -4.28 12.28
C ALA A 184 -5.31 -4.37 11.95
N LYS A 185 -4.51 -3.41 12.41
CA LYS A 185 -3.05 -3.42 12.23
C LYS A 185 -2.40 -4.68 12.82
N ALA A 186 -2.79 -5.06 14.04
CA ALA A 186 -2.27 -6.26 14.69
C ALA A 186 -2.62 -7.53 13.89
N LYS A 187 -3.85 -7.61 13.35
CA LYS A 187 -4.28 -8.72 12.48
C LYS A 187 -3.51 -8.75 11.17
N ILE A 188 -3.32 -7.60 10.53
CA ILE A 188 -2.54 -7.47 9.28
C ILE A 188 -1.09 -7.96 9.50
N GLU A 189 -0.46 -7.57 10.61
CA GLU A 189 0.92 -8.00 10.91
C GLU A 189 1.00 -9.50 11.16
N ALA A 190 0.06 -10.07 11.92
CA ALA A 190 0.01 -11.51 12.16
C ALA A 190 -0.16 -12.32 10.86
N ILE A 191 -1.08 -11.87 9.99
CA ILE A 191 -1.30 -12.51 8.68
C ILE A 191 -0.06 -12.39 7.80
N LYS A 192 0.59 -11.22 7.77
CA LYS A 192 1.85 -11.05 7.02
C LYS A 192 2.87 -12.09 7.48
N GLN A 193 3.12 -12.19 8.79
CA GLN A 193 4.14 -13.09 9.32
C GLN A 193 3.88 -14.56 8.96
N GLU A 194 2.62 -15.02 9.07
CA GLU A 194 2.23 -16.38 8.70
C GLU A 194 2.41 -16.64 7.19
N LYS A 195 1.93 -15.74 6.35
CA LYS A 195 1.97 -15.90 4.89
C LYS A 195 3.38 -15.74 4.33
N GLU A 196 4.18 -14.83 4.88
CA GLU A 196 5.59 -14.65 4.50
C GLU A 196 6.41 -15.89 4.83
N SER A 197 6.21 -16.50 6.01
CA SER A 197 6.89 -17.75 6.38
C SER A 197 6.53 -18.91 5.43
N THR A 198 5.25 -19.01 5.05
CA THR A 198 4.79 -20.05 4.11
C THR A 198 5.37 -19.81 2.72
N ALA A 199 5.33 -18.56 2.23
CA ALA A 199 5.87 -18.18 0.94
C ALA A 199 7.39 -18.36 0.86
N GLU A 200 8.13 -18.05 1.93
CA GLU A 200 9.58 -18.27 1.99
C GLU A 200 9.91 -19.76 1.88
N SER A 201 9.17 -20.62 2.60
CA SER A 201 9.35 -22.08 2.52
C SER A 201 9.08 -22.63 1.11
N MET A 202 7.99 -22.18 0.48
CA MET A 202 7.66 -22.55 -0.91
C MET A 202 8.74 -22.09 -1.89
N LEU A 203 9.21 -20.85 -1.73
CA LEU A 203 10.24 -20.26 -2.59
C LEU A 203 11.56 -21.02 -2.49
N ARG A 204 12.04 -21.28 -1.27
CA ARG A 204 13.27 -22.07 -1.05
C ARG A 204 13.17 -23.49 -1.62
N THR A 205 11.97 -24.06 -1.66
CA THR A 205 11.74 -25.37 -2.28
C THR A 205 11.92 -25.34 -3.81
N GLN A 206 11.68 -24.20 -4.47
CA GLN A 206 11.92 -24.05 -5.92
C GLN A 206 13.42 -24.01 -6.29
N PHE A 207 14.31 -23.75 -5.32
CA PHE A 207 15.76 -23.71 -5.52
C PHE A 207 16.48 -25.02 -5.16
N LYS A 208 15.74 -26.00 -4.64
CA LYS A 208 16.24 -27.35 -4.33
C LYS A 208 16.07 -28.28 -5.51
#